data_AF-A0A951UKF1-F1
#
_entry.id   AF-A0A951UKF1-F1
#
_cell.length_a   1.000
_cell.length_b   1.000
_cell.length_c   1.000
_cell.angle_alpha   90.00
_cell.angle_beta   90.00
_cell.angle_gamma   90.00
#
_symmetry.space_group_name_H-M   'P 1'
#
loop_
_entity.id
_entity.type
_entity.pdbx_description
1 polymer ?
#
loop_
_entity_poly.entity_id
_entity_poly.type
_entity_poly.pdbx_seq_one_letter_code
_entity_poly.pdbx_strand_id
1 'polypeptide(L)'
;MRTIEYRFALQRSATVLAVAAFSLVILAGVTGILLSFYYEPTAGGAFTSLRRITEMIPSGVLIRSLHDLAGNGLIVIALLQIVVMFLGRQFRPSWIAAWISGIFYALVAIGLSWTAIILDWDQVGYWRYKVELKTIEIIPLIGSYLRDILTGGNGVNSITVQHMYTLHSYVLSGVAIVLSVIHLGALIYQEQERRQVRTRLNTVVSRAAGLSVTEEEASEQAEASV
;
A
#
# COMPACT_ATOMS: atom_id res chain seq x y z
N MET A 1 -4.42 -18.01 28.55
CA MET A 1 -4.97 -18.34 27.21
C MET A 1 -5.24 -17.09 26.36
N ARG A 2 -6.04 -16.11 26.83
CA ARG A 2 -6.39 -14.89 26.05
C ARG A 2 -5.20 -14.14 25.40
N THR A 3 -4.09 -13.95 26.11
CA THR A 3 -2.91 -13.21 25.57
C THR A 3 -2.23 -13.88 24.37
N ILE A 4 -2.37 -15.20 24.21
CA ILE A 4 -1.82 -15.95 23.07
C ILE A 4 -2.73 -15.81 21.84
N GLU A 5 -4.04 -15.85 22.05
CA GLU A 5 -5.06 -15.67 21.00
C GLU A 5 -5.00 -14.26 20.39
N TYR A 6 -4.88 -13.22 21.22
CA TYR A 6 -4.75 -11.83 20.75
C TYR A 6 -3.53 -11.63 19.84
N ARG A 7 -2.38 -12.20 20.20
CA ARG A 7 -1.15 -12.05 19.40
C ARG A 7 -1.25 -12.80 18.08
N PHE A 8 -1.91 -13.95 18.06
CA PHE A 8 -2.14 -14.71 16.83
C PHE A 8 -3.12 -13.99 15.90
N ALA A 9 -4.21 -13.44 16.44
CA ALA A 9 -5.20 -12.68 15.68
C ALA A 9 -4.59 -11.43 15.02
N LEU A 10 -3.82 -10.63 15.78
CA LEU A 10 -3.14 -9.43 15.26
C LEU A 10 -2.11 -9.72 14.18
N GLN A 11 -1.50 -10.91 14.20
CA GLN A 11 -0.50 -11.31 13.21
C GLN A 11 -1.16 -11.78 11.92
N ARG A 12 -2.22 -12.59 12.03
CA ARG A 12 -3.00 -12.97 10.85
C ARG A 12 -3.65 -11.77 10.19
N SER A 13 -4.16 -10.81 10.97
CA SER A 13 -4.72 -9.59 10.41
C SER A 13 -3.67 -8.77 9.67
N ALA A 14 -2.43 -8.66 10.16
CA ALA A 14 -1.35 -7.95 9.45
C ALA A 14 -1.03 -8.56 8.07
N THR A 15 -0.97 -9.89 7.95
CA THR A 15 -0.74 -10.54 6.64
C THR A 15 -1.95 -10.36 5.72
N VAL A 16 -3.18 -10.48 6.24
CA VAL A 16 -4.41 -10.28 5.45
C VAL A 16 -4.52 -8.85 4.93
N LEU A 17 -4.23 -7.86 5.76
CA LEU A 17 -4.21 -6.45 5.38
C LEU A 17 -3.13 -6.18 4.31
N ALA A 18 -1.95 -6.79 4.42
CA ALA A 18 -0.91 -6.66 3.40
C ALA A 18 -1.32 -7.27 2.06
N VAL A 19 -1.98 -8.42 2.05
CA VAL A 19 -2.55 -9.03 0.83
C VAL A 19 -3.61 -8.11 0.23
N ALA A 20 -4.50 -7.54 1.06
CA ALA A 20 -5.50 -6.60 0.58
C ALA A 20 -4.86 -5.34 -0.02
N ALA A 21 -3.85 -4.77 0.63
CA ALA A 21 -3.13 -3.61 0.11
C ALA A 21 -2.42 -3.90 -1.23
N PHE A 22 -1.81 -5.09 -1.36
CA PHE A 22 -1.20 -5.55 -2.61
C PHE A 22 -2.26 -5.61 -3.74
N SER A 23 -3.40 -6.26 -3.48
CA SER A 23 -4.50 -6.36 -4.45
C SER A 23 -5.04 -4.98 -4.86
N LEU A 24 -5.16 -4.04 -3.92
CA LEU A 24 -5.61 -2.68 -4.22
C LEU A 24 -4.62 -1.90 -5.08
N VAL A 25 -3.31 -2.04 -4.84
CA VAL A 25 -2.30 -1.41 -5.71
C VAL A 25 -2.34 -1.97 -7.12
N ILE A 26 -2.51 -3.28 -7.27
CA ILE A 26 -2.67 -3.88 -8.61
C ILE A 26 -3.94 -3.37 -9.28
N LEU A 27 -5.06 -3.29 -8.55
CA LEU A 27 -6.31 -2.74 -9.08
C LEU A 27 -6.16 -1.28 -9.51
N ALA A 28 -5.56 -0.44 -8.66
CA ALA A 28 -5.28 0.96 -8.97
C ALA A 28 -4.33 1.11 -10.17
N GLY A 29 -3.29 0.27 -10.27
CA GLY A 29 -2.36 0.28 -11.39
C GLY A 29 -3.02 -0.09 -12.71
N VAL A 30 -3.80 -1.17 -12.74
CA VAL A 30 -4.51 -1.61 -13.96
C VAL A 30 -5.54 -0.56 -14.39
N THR A 31 -6.38 -0.08 -13.47
CA THR A 31 -7.39 0.95 -13.78
C THR A 31 -6.76 2.28 -14.17
N GLY A 32 -5.63 2.67 -13.56
CA GLY A 32 -4.88 3.87 -13.88
C GLY A 32 -4.29 3.83 -15.30
N ILE A 33 -3.75 2.67 -15.71
CA ILE A 33 -3.29 2.47 -17.10
C ILE A 33 -4.46 2.61 -18.08
N LEU A 34 -5.64 2.06 -17.77
CA LEU A 34 -6.81 2.20 -18.64
C LEU A 34 -7.29 3.66 -18.75
N LEU A 35 -7.26 4.42 -17.64
CA LEU A 35 -7.57 5.84 -17.65
C LEU A 35 -6.56 6.64 -18.50
N SER A 36 -5.28 6.26 -18.45
CA SER A 36 -4.20 6.96 -19.16
C SER A 36 -4.36 7.01 -20.68
N PHE A 37 -5.10 6.07 -21.28
CA PHE A 37 -5.38 6.07 -22.72
C PHE A 37 -6.24 7.24 -23.19
N TYR A 38 -7.01 7.84 -22.28
CA TYR A 38 -7.95 8.91 -22.61
C TYR A 38 -7.70 10.21 -21.83
N TYR A 39 -6.88 10.15 -20.78
CA TYR A 39 -6.57 11.28 -19.93
C TYR A 39 -5.60 12.26 -20.60
N GLU A 40 -5.90 13.55 -20.52
CA GLU A 40 -5.04 14.61 -21.07
C GLU A 40 -4.43 15.44 -19.92
N PRO A 41 -3.12 15.33 -19.65
CA PRO A 41 -2.47 15.97 -18.50
C PRO A 41 -2.15 17.46 -18.76
N THR A 42 -3.14 18.25 -19.16
CA THR A 42 -3.02 19.70 -19.40
C THR A 42 -4.05 20.47 -18.57
N ALA A 43 -3.79 21.75 -18.31
CA ALA A 43 -4.75 22.60 -17.62
C ALA A 43 -6.06 22.70 -18.44
N GLY A 44 -7.19 22.37 -17.82
CA GLY A 44 -8.50 22.30 -18.48
C GLY A 44 -8.72 21.04 -19.33
N GLY A 45 -7.69 20.53 -20.00
CA GLY A 45 -7.71 19.23 -20.69
C GLY A 45 -7.94 18.07 -19.72
N ALA A 46 -7.34 18.13 -18.53
CA ALA A 46 -7.53 17.14 -17.47
C ALA A 46 -9.00 16.99 -17.05
N PHE A 47 -9.67 18.12 -16.75
CA PHE A 47 -11.08 18.13 -16.38
C PHE A 47 -11.98 17.63 -17.53
N THR A 48 -11.75 18.12 -18.75
CA THR A 48 -12.59 17.76 -19.91
C THR A 48 -12.39 16.31 -20.34
N SER A 49 -11.16 15.77 -20.27
CA SER A 49 -10.87 14.37 -20.56
C SER A 49 -11.48 13.42 -19.52
N LEU A 50 -11.42 13.73 -18.23
CA LEU A 50 -12.10 12.96 -17.18
C LEU A 50 -13.62 12.98 -17.33
N ARG A 51 -14.18 14.13 -17.70
CA ARG A 51 -15.61 14.23 -18.02
C ARG A 51 -15.98 13.35 -19.21
N ARG A 52 -15.17 13.36 -20.28
CA ARG A 52 -15.35 12.47 -21.44
C ARG A 52 -15.28 11.00 -21.05
N ILE A 53 -14.31 10.60 -20.22
CA ILE A 53 -14.20 9.23 -19.70
C ILE A 53 -15.49 8.84 -18.98
N THR A 54 -16.01 9.74 -18.14
CA THR A 54 -17.20 9.45 -17.33
C THR A 54 -18.47 9.42 -18.17
N GLU A 55 -18.64 10.32 -19.14
CA GLU A 55 -19.91 10.50 -19.85
C GLU A 55 -20.00 9.74 -21.18
N MET A 56 -18.88 9.49 -21.86
CA MET A 56 -18.87 9.03 -23.26
C MET A 56 -18.21 7.68 -23.48
N ILE A 57 -17.33 7.23 -22.57
CA ILE A 57 -16.61 5.96 -22.74
C ILE A 57 -17.39 4.82 -22.08
N PRO A 58 -17.66 3.71 -22.81
CA PRO A 58 -18.29 2.54 -22.21
C PRO A 58 -17.49 2.04 -21.00
N SER A 59 -18.17 1.84 -19.87
CA SER A 59 -17.56 1.45 -18.58
C SER A 59 -16.56 2.46 -18.00
N GLY A 60 -16.43 3.67 -18.54
CA GLY A 60 -15.48 4.67 -18.05
C GLY A 60 -15.77 5.12 -16.61
N VAL A 61 -17.06 5.30 -16.25
CA VAL A 61 -17.49 5.55 -14.86
C VAL A 61 -17.04 4.44 -13.92
N LEU A 62 -17.18 3.18 -14.34
CA LEU A 62 -16.81 2.04 -13.52
C LEU A 62 -15.30 2.01 -13.29
N ILE A 63 -14.51 2.19 -14.36
CA ILE A 63 -13.04 2.19 -14.27
C ILE A 63 -12.56 3.32 -13.36
N ARG A 64 -13.09 4.54 -13.53
CA ARG A 64 -12.75 5.69 -12.68
C ARG A 64 -13.14 5.43 -11.22
N SER A 65 -14.37 4.97 -10.98
CA SER A 65 -14.84 4.64 -9.62
C SER A 65 -13.99 3.56 -8.95
N LEU A 66 -13.56 2.54 -9.70
CA LEU A 66 -12.68 1.49 -9.19
C LEU A 66 -11.28 2.03 -8.87
N HIS A 67 -10.75 2.94 -9.70
CA HIS A 67 -9.47 3.60 -9.44
C HIS A 67 -9.53 4.43 -8.16
N ASP A 68 -10.57 5.26 -8.00
CA ASP A 68 -10.79 6.10 -6.82
C ASP A 68 -10.99 5.25 -5.56
N LEU A 69 -11.76 4.16 -5.66
CA LEU A 69 -11.98 3.23 -4.56
C LEU A 69 -10.68 2.53 -4.17
N ALA A 70 -9.89 2.09 -5.15
CA ALA A 70 -8.63 1.40 -4.91
C ALA A 70 -7.61 2.32 -4.24
N GLY A 71 -7.48 3.57 -4.70
CA GLY A 71 -6.60 4.57 -4.12
C GLY A 71 -6.99 4.95 -2.69
N ASN A 72 -8.27 5.27 -2.44
CA ASN A 72 -8.73 5.60 -1.09
C ASN A 72 -8.65 4.40 -0.13
N GLY A 73 -9.04 3.22 -0.61
CA GLY A 73 -8.94 1.97 0.15
C GLY A 73 -7.49 1.65 0.53
N LEU A 74 -6.54 1.91 -0.38
CA LEU A 74 -5.12 1.65 -0.13
C LEU A 74 -4.61 2.48 1.06
N ILE A 75 -4.98 3.77 1.15
CA ILE A 75 -4.58 4.63 2.26
C ILE A 75 -5.15 4.10 3.57
N VAL A 76 -6.44 3.77 3.59
CA VAL A 76 -7.11 3.24 4.80
C VAL A 76 -6.43 1.95 5.26
N ILE A 77 -6.20 1.00 4.35
CA ILE A 77 -5.54 -0.26 4.69
C ILE A 77 -4.10 -0.03 5.13
N ALA A 78 -3.34 0.85 4.47
CA ALA A 78 -1.96 1.15 4.86
C ALA A 78 -1.89 1.77 6.27
N LEU A 79 -2.81 2.67 6.63
CA LEU A 79 -2.87 3.24 7.98
C LEU A 79 -3.28 2.19 9.03
N LEU A 80 -4.28 1.35 8.72
CA LEU A 80 -4.66 0.23 9.60
C LEU A 80 -3.49 -0.75 9.79
N GLN A 81 -2.70 -0.99 8.75
CA GLN A 81 -1.51 -1.84 8.81
C GLN A 81 -0.49 -1.31 9.82
N ILE A 82 -0.23 0.00 9.83
CA ILE A 82 0.65 0.63 10.82
C ILE A 82 0.12 0.42 12.24
N VAL A 83 -1.17 0.62 12.47
CA VAL A 83 -1.78 0.42 13.79
C VAL A 83 -1.67 -1.04 14.24
N VAL A 84 -2.02 -2.00 13.38
CA VAL A 84 -1.96 -3.43 13.70
C VAL A 84 -0.53 -3.87 13.99
N MET A 85 0.43 -3.45 13.18
CA MET A 85 1.84 -3.81 13.37
C MET A 85 2.45 -3.14 14.62
N PHE A 86 1.98 -1.95 15.00
CA PHE A 86 2.38 -1.27 16.24
C PHE A 86 1.87 -2.02 17.47
N LEU A 87 0.59 -2.41 17.49
CA LEU A 87 0.00 -3.20 18.57
C LEU A 87 0.62 -4.61 18.64
N GLY A 88 0.95 -5.19 17.48
CA GLY A 88 1.62 -6.48 17.34
C GLY A 88 3.15 -6.45 17.51
N ARG A 89 3.72 -5.37 18.06
CA ARG A 89 5.17 -5.15 18.15
C ARG A 89 5.95 -6.36 18.67
N GLN A 90 7.08 -6.64 18.04
CA GLN A 90 8.03 -7.64 18.50
C GLN A 90 9.44 -7.18 18.14
N PHE A 91 10.34 -7.15 19.10
CA PHE A 91 11.72 -6.71 18.89
C PHE A 91 12.56 -7.83 18.26
N ARG A 92 12.25 -8.18 17.00
CA ARG A 92 12.99 -9.16 16.19
C ARG A 92 13.42 -8.53 14.86
N PRO A 93 14.55 -8.93 14.27
CA PRO A 93 15.03 -8.37 13.00
C PRO A 93 14.00 -8.44 11.86
N SER A 94 13.30 -9.57 11.72
CA SER A 94 12.25 -9.74 10.70
C SER A 94 11.05 -8.82 10.90
N TRP A 95 10.76 -8.38 12.13
CA TRP A 95 9.75 -7.37 12.38
C TRP A 95 10.22 -5.97 11.97
N ILE A 96 11.48 -5.63 12.22
CA ILE A 96 12.02 -4.30 11.86
C ILE A 96 11.96 -4.11 10.34
N ALA A 97 12.33 -5.11 9.55
CA ALA A 97 12.23 -5.06 8.09
C ALA A 97 10.77 -4.86 7.60
N ALA A 98 9.83 -5.62 8.17
CA ALA A 98 8.40 -5.47 7.85
C ALA A 98 7.86 -4.09 8.30
N TRP A 99 8.30 -3.59 9.45
CA TRP A 99 7.87 -2.31 10.01
C TRP A 99 8.34 -1.12 9.16
N ILE A 100 9.62 -1.10 8.81
CA ILE A 100 10.21 -0.05 7.97
C ILE A 100 9.55 -0.04 6.58
N SER A 101 9.43 -1.20 5.93
CA SER A 101 8.74 -1.29 4.64
C SER A 101 7.29 -0.83 4.71
N GLY A 102 6.58 -1.15 5.81
CA GLY A 102 5.20 -0.69 6.04
C GLY A 102 5.09 0.83 6.17
N ILE A 103 6.01 1.47 6.91
CA ILE A 103 6.05 2.94 7.03
C ILE A 103 6.27 3.59 5.66
N PHE A 104 7.28 3.16 4.91
CA PHE A 104 7.54 3.72 3.59
C PHE A 104 6.37 3.50 2.63
N TYR A 105 5.74 2.33 2.68
CA TYR A 105 4.58 2.04 1.85
C TYR A 105 3.39 2.94 2.18
N ALA A 106 3.12 3.19 3.47
CA ALA A 106 2.07 4.12 3.89
C ALA A 106 2.37 5.57 3.46
N LEU A 107 3.63 6.01 3.57
CA LEU A 107 4.05 7.34 3.09
C LEU A 107 3.87 7.48 1.58
N VAL A 108 4.21 6.45 0.81
CA VAL A 108 4.00 6.44 -0.64
C VAL A 108 2.52 6.43 -1.01
N ALA A 109 1.67 5.70 -0.28
CA ALA A 109 0.22 5.73 -0.49
C ALA A 109 -0.38 7.12 -0.24
N ILE A 110 0.07 7.83 0.81
CA ILE A 110 -0.29 9.22 1.06
C ILE A 110 0.23 10.13 -0.06
N GLY A 111 1.47 9.91 -0.51
CA GLY A 111 2.07 10.66 -1.62
C GLY A 111 1.30 10.50 -2.93
N LEU A 112 0.83 9.30 -3.26
CA LEU A 112 -0.05 9.04 -4.41
C LEU A 112 -1.35 9.82 -4.33
N SER A 113 -1.98 9.83 -3.15
CA SER A 113 -3.20 10.63 -2.92
C SER A 113 -2.94 12.12 -3.12
N TRP A 114 -1.82 12.61 -2.59
CA TRP A 114 -1.44 14.01 -2.69
C TRP A 114 -1.20 14.45 -4.14
N THR A 115 -0.45 13.67 -4.92
CA THR A 115 -0.21 14.00 -6.34
C THR A 115 -1.49 13.92 -7.18
N ALA A 116 -2.46 13.08 -6.81
CA ALA A 116 -3.75 12.98 -7.50
C ALA A 116 -4.65 14.22 -7.34
N ILE A 117 -4.46 15.03 -6.28
CA ILE A 117 -5.35 16.18 -5.97
C ILE A 117 -5.51 17.14 -7.14
N ILE A 118 -4.45 17.36 -7.93
CA ILE A 118 -4.48 18.31 -9.05
C ILE A 118 -4.88 17.66 -10.38
N LEU A 119 -4.93 16.32 -10.46
CA LEU A 119 -5.16 15.60 -11.70
C LEU A 119 -6.61 15.71 -12.20
N ASP A 120 -7.55 16.00 -11.30
CA ASP A 120 -8.94 16.27 -11.69
C ASP A 120 -9.12 17.67 -12.29
N TRP A 121 -8.19 18.58 -12.00
CA TRP A 121 -8.22 19.98 -12.39
C TRP A 121 -9.56 20.69 -12.09
N ASP A 122 -10.19 20.29 -10.99
CA ASP A 122 -11.38 20.93 -10.46
C ASP A 122 -11.01 22.13 -9.57
N GLN A 123 -12.01 22.92 -9.16
CA GLN A 123 -11.76 24.11 -8.33
C GLN A 123 -11.20 23.73 -6.96
N VAL A 124 -11.69 22.64 -6.36
CA VAL A 124 -11.28 22.23 -5.02
C VAL A 124 -9.82 21.76 -5.06
N GLY A 125 -9.46 20.89 -6.01
CA GLY A 125 -8.10 20.40 -6.21
C GLY A 125 -7.11 21.53 -6.52
N TYR A 126 -7.47 22.44 -7.43
CA TYR A 126 -6.61 23.58 -7.80
C TYR A 126 -6.26 24.47 -6.59
N TRP A 127 -7.28 24.90 -5.83
CA TRP A 127 -7.06 25.79 -4.69
C TRP A 127 -6.37 25.08 -3.53
N ARG A 128 -6.71 23.82 -3.27
CA ARG A 128 -6.04 23.00 -2.27
C ARG A 128 -4.55 22.84 -2.58
N TYR A 129 -4.22 22.46 -3.81
CA TYR A 129 -2.84 22.28 -4.24
C TYR A 129 -2.03 23.58 -4.13
N LYS A 130 -2.64 24.74 -4.46
CA LYS A 130 -2.02 26.05 -4.23
C LYS A 130 -1.69 26.33 -2.76
N VAL A 131 -2.55 25.93 -1.83
CA VAL A 131 -2.28 26.08 -0.39
C VAL A 131 -1.15 25.17 0.05
N GLU A 132 -1.16 23.92 -0.40
CA GLU A 132 -0.12 22.93 -0.04
C GLU A 132 1.25 23.32 -0.62
N LEU A 133 1.32 23.89 -1.82
CA LEU A 133 2.56 24.43 -2.39
C LEU A 133 3.16 25.55 -1.53
N LYS A 134 2.34 26.41 -0.91
CA LYS A 134 2.84 27.44 0.01
C LYS A 134 3.49 26.81 1.24
N THR A 135 2.94 25.69 1.73
CA THR A 135 3.56 24.94 2.83
C THR A 135 4.94 24.39 2.43
N ILE A 136 5.08 23.90 1.19
CA ILE A 136 6.37 23.43 0.66
C ILE A 136 7.36 24.59 0.52
N GLU A 137 6.89 25.74 0.03
CA GLU A 137 7.71 26.94 -0.16
C GLU A 137 8.33 27.47 1.14
N ILE A 138 7.67 27.26 2.28
CA ILE A 138 8.16 27.66 3.62
C ILE A 138 9.36 26.82 4.09
N ILE A 139 9.62 25.65 3.49
CA ILE A 139 10.77 24.80 3.88
C ILE A 139 12.08 25.58 3.65
N PRO A 140 12.90 25.77 4.69
CA PRO A 140 14.12 26.57 4.56
C PRO A 140 15.08 25.94 3.56
N LEU A 141 15.85 26.80 2.88
CA LEU A 141 16.89 26.47 1.88
C LEU A 141 16.37 25.88 0.56
N ILE A 142 15.43 24.94 0.59
CA ILE A 142 15.03 24.16 -0.60
C ILE A 142 13.58 24.38 -1.06
N GLY A 143 12.74 25.06 -0.26
CA GLY A 143 11.29 25.15 -0.49
C GLY A 143 10.91 25.78 -1.84
N SER A 144 11.51 26.92 -2.20
CA SER A 144 11.26 27.59 -3.48
C SER A 144 11.66 26.72 -4.67
N TYR A 145 12.82 26.07 -4.59
CA TYR A 145 13.31 25.16 -5.61
C TYR A 145 12.38 23.95 -5.80
N LEU A 146 11.90 23.35 -4.71
CA LEU A 146 10.92 22.26 -4.78
C LEU A 146 9.61 22.72 -5.43
N ARG A 147 9.06 23.85 -5.01
CA ARG A 147 7.84 24.43 -5.59
C ARG A 147 8.00 24.69 -7.09
N ASP A 148 9.17 25.17 -7.52
CA ASP A 148 9.45 25.43 -8.93
C ASP A 148 9.61 24.15 -9.76
N ILE A 149 10.24 23.10 -9.21
CA ILE A 149 10.24 21.77 -9.84
C ILE A 149 8.81 21.26 -10.03
N LEU A 150 7.97 21.38 -9.02
CA LEU A 150 6.60 20.86 -9.08
C LEU A 150 5.75 21.67 -10.08
N THR A 151 5.94 22.99 -10.16
CA THR A 151 5.08 23.89 -10.94
C THR A 151 5.62 24.30 -12.31
N GLY A 152 6.92 24.13 -12.56
CA GLY A 152 7.60 24.72 -13.71
C GLY A 152 7.87 26.23 -13.55
N GLY A 153 7.93 26.74 -12.31
CA GLY A 153 8.30 28.12 -11.97
C GLY A 153 7.19 29.16 -12.08
N ASN A 154 6.24 29.02 -13.01
CA ASN A 154 5.20 30.02 -13.29
C ASN A 154 3.87 29.80 -12.53
N GLY A 155 3.93 29.12 -11.37
CA GLY A 155 2.74 28.75 -10.60
C GLY A 155 1.94 27.60 -11.23
N VAL A 156 0.76 27.31 -10.67
CA VAL A 156 -0.04 26.13 -11.04
C VAL A 156 -0.63 26.28 -12.45
N ASN A 157 -0.15 25.46 -13.39
CA ASN A 157 -0.49 25.50 -14.83
C ASN A 157 -0.43 24.08 -15.47
N SER A 158 -0.50 23.96 -16.80
CA SER A 158 -0.41 22.68 -17.51
C SER A 158 0.86 21.88 -17.22
N ILE A 159 2.01 22.55 -17.07
CA ILE A 159 3.29 21.89 -16.72
C ILE A 159 3.18 21.26 -15.34
N THR A 160 2.50 21.93 -14.41
CA THR A 160 2.24 21.37 -13.07
C THR A 160 1.43 20.07 -13.15
N VAL A 161 0.37 20.04 -13.95
CA VAL A 161 -0.45 18.82 -14.16
C VAL A 161 0.40 17.71 -14.77
N GLN A 162 1.21 18.04 -15.77
CA GLN A 162 2.10 17.08 -16.41
C GLN A 162 3.11 16.50 -15.41
N HIS A 163 3.77 17.34 -14.60
CA HIS A 163 4.70 16.87 -13.58
C HIS A 163 4.01 16.00 -12.53
N MET A 164 2.83 16.40 -12.05
CA MET A 164 2.10 15.61 -11.05
C MET A 164 1.60 14.31 -11.64
N TYR A 165 1.15 14.29 -12.88
CA TYR A 165 0.79 13.08 -13.60
C TYR A 165 1.99 12.16 -13.76
N THR A 166 3.16 12.69 -14.12
CA THR A 166 4.39 11.90 -14.24
C THR A 166 4.80 11.30 -12.89
N LEU A 167 4.78 12.11 -11.82
CA LEU A 167 5.10 11.64 -10.47
C LEU A 167 4.10 10.61 -9.96
N HIS A 168 2.80 10.81 -10.20
CA HIS A 168 1.75 9.90 -9.77
C HIS A 168 1.83 8.56 -10.52
N SER A 169 1.76 8.60 -11.86
CA SER A 169 1.54 7.43 -12.70
C SER A 169 2.78 6.57 -12.92
N TYR A 170 3.98 7.17 -12.95
CA TYR A 170 5.21 6.44 -13.24
C TYR A 170 6.09 6.28 -12.01
N VAL A 171 6.36 7.35 -11.28
CA VAL A 171 7.33 7.32 -10.18
C VAL A 171 6.73 6.68 -8.93
N LEU A 172 5.72 7.31 -8.34
CA LEU A 172 5.12 6.86 -7.09
C LEU A 172 4.34 5.56 -7.27
N SER A 173 3.62 5.38 -8.38
CA SER A 173 2.91 4.12 -8.66
C SER A 173 3.88 2.95 -8.83
N GLY A 174 5.01 3.15 -9.52
CA GLY A 174 6.05 2.13 -9.64
C GLY A 174 6.67 1.77 -8.28
N VAL A 175 7.00 2.79 -7.48
CA VAL A 175 7.51 2.59 -6.11
C VAL A 175 6.48 1.87 -5.23
N ALA A 176 5.19 2.21 -5.33
CA ALA A 176 4.13 1.56 -4.57
C ALA A 176 4.01 0.07 -4.91
N ILE A 177 4.08 -0.29 -6.19
CA ILE A 177 4.07 -1.69 -6.64
C ILE A 177 5.27 -2.45 -6.05
N VAL A 178 6.48 -1.90 -6.18
CA VAL A 178 7.70 -2.55 -5.64
C VAL A 178 7.63 -2.69 -4.12
N LEU A 179 7.25 -1.64 -3.40
CA LEU A 179 7.11 -1.68 -1.95
C LEU A 179 6.01 -2.65 -1.49
N SER A 180 4.92 -2.78 -2.25
CA SER A 180 3.85 -3.73 -1.91
C SER A 180 4.34 -5.18 -1.92
N VAL A 181 5.19 -5.55 -2.89
CA VAL A 181 5.82 -6.87 -2.99
C VAL A 181 6.81 -7.07 -1.84
N ILE A 182 7.67 -6.08 -1.57
CA ILE A 182 8.65 -6.15 -0.48
C ILE A 182 7.95 -6.29 0.88
N HIS A 183 6.91 -5.49 1.13
CA HIS A 183 6.21 -5.47 2.40
C HIS A 183 5.45 -6.78 2.65
N LEU A 184 4.73 -7.30 1.64
CA LEU A 184 4.06 -8.59 1.74
C LEU A 184 5.06 -9.73 1.96
N GLY A 185 6.17 -9.74 1.21
CA GLY A 185 7.25 -10.72 1.37
C GLY A 185 7.87 -10.68 2.77
N ALA A 186 8.11 -9.48 3.32
CA ALA A 186 8.64 -9.30 4.67
C ALA A 186 7.71 -9.89 5.74
N LEU A 187 6.39 -9.71 5.61
CA LEU A 187 5.41 -10.27 6.55
C LEU A 187 5.29 -11.79 6.44
N ILE A 188 5.30 -12.33 5.22
CA ILE A 188 5.29 -13.77 4.99
C ILE A 188 6.55 -14.40 5.60
N TYR A 189 7.72 -13.82 5.36
CA TYR A 189 8.98 -14.28 5.94
C TYR A 189 8.93 -14.27 7.47
N GLN A 190 8.42 -13.19 8.05
CA GLN A 190 8.22 -13.07 9.48
C GLN A 190 7.25 -14.14 10.04
N GLU A 191 6.21 -14.49 9.30
CA GLU A 191 5.29 -15.57 9.67
C GLU A 191 5.96 -16.95 9.62
N GLN A 192 6.78 -17.21 8.59
CA GLN A 192 7.53 -18.45 8.44
C GLN A 192 8.52 -18.67 9.59
N GLU A 193 9.31 -17.65 9.95
CA GLU A 193 10.23 -17.73 11.10
C GLU A 193 9.49 -18.10 12.39
N ARG A 194 8.31 -17.51 12.62
CA ARG A 194 7.48 -17.83 13.79
C ARG A 194 6.97 -19.26 13.76
N ARG A 195 6.50 -19.74 12.61
CA ARG A 195 6.03 -21.13 12.45
C ARG A 195 7.16 -22.11 12.76
N GLN A 196 8.37 -21.86 12.25
CA GLN A 196 9.54 -22.69 12.53
C GLN A 196 9.90 -22.74 14.02
N VAL A 197 9.94 -21.58 14.69
CA VAL A 197 10.21 -21.50 16.14
C VAL A 197 9.15 -22.26 16.93
N ARG A 198 7.86 -22.12 16.59
CA ARG A 198 6.77 -22.84 17.26
C ARG A 198 6.90 -24.36 17.09
N THR A 199 7.19 -24.84 15.88
CA THR A 199 7.38 -26.28 15.63
C THR A 199 8.56 -26.83 16.44
N ARG A 200 9.69 -26.11 16.47
CA ARG A 200 10.87 -26.51 17.28
C ARG A 200 10.57 -26.53 18.77
N LEU A 201 9.82 -25.56 19.28
CA LEU A 201 9.42 -25.54 20.68
C LEU A 201 8.49 -26.71 21.01
N ASN A 202 7.51 -27.01 20.17
CA ASN A 202 6.60 -28.14 20.38
C ASN A 202 7.34 -29.48 20.39
N THR A 203 8.30 -29.68 19.49
CA THR A 203 9.09 -30.93 19.45
C THR A 203 10.03 -31.08 20.66
N VAL A 204 10.60 -29.98 21.16
CA VAL A 204 11.42 -30.02 22.39
C VAL A 204 10.55 -30.26 23.62
N VAL A 205 9.39 -29.60 23.70
CA VAL A 205 8.45 -29.76 24.82
C VAL A 205 7.87 -31.17 24.85
N SER A 206 7.46 -31.76 23.71
CA SER A 206 6.95 -33.13 23.68
C SER A 206 8.00 -34.14 24.11
N ARG A 207 9.24 -34.00 23.60
CA ARG A 207 10.39 -34.82 24.03
C ARG A 207 10.69 -34.67 25.53
N ALA A 208 10.67 -33.45 26.05
CA ALA A 208 10.95 -33.18 27.47
C ALA A 208 9.81 -33.66 28.40
N ALA A 209 8.57 -33.64 27.93
CA ALA A 209 7.41 -34.10 28.69
C ALA A 209 7.29 -35.64 28.77
N GLY A 210 8.20 -36.39 28.13
CA GLY A 210 8.07 -37.85 28.00
C GLY A 210 6.84 -38.28 27.19
N LEU A 211 6.13 -37.31 26.60
CA LEU A 211 5.12 -37.53 25.57
C LEU A 211 5.89 -37.80 24.28
N SER A 212 6.46 -39.00 24.16
CA SER A 212 6.56 -39.59 22.83
C SER A 212 5.16 -39.47 22.26
N VAL A 213 5.02 -38.84 21.10
CA VAL A 213 3.86 -39.11 20.25
C VAL A 213 3.83 -40.63 20.21
N THR A 214 2.83 -41.22 20.87
CA THR A 214 2.74 -42.66 21.05
C THR A 214 2.91 -43.21 19.66
N GLU A 215 3.91 -44.07 19.48
CA GLU A 215 4.25 -44.69 18.19
C GLU A 215 3.00 -45.37 17.57
N GLU A 216 1.96 -45.58 18.38
CA GLU A 216 0.60 -45.98 18.09
C GLU A 216 -0.14 -45.15 17.01
N GLU A 217 -0.17 -43.80 17.04
CA GLU A 217 -0.88 -43.01 16.01
C GLU A 217 -0.13 -42.98 14.66
N ALA A 218 1.20 -43.07 14.71
CA ALA A 218 2.04 -43.13 13.51
C ALA A 218 2.01 -44.51 12.85
N SER A 219 1.87 -45.60 13.64
CA SER A 219 1.62 -46.94 13.10
C SER A 219 0.21 -47.09 12.53
N GLU A 220 -0.80 -46.50 13.16
CA GLU A 220 -2.20 -46.62 12.74
C GLU A 220 -2.48 -45.84 11.44
N GLN A 221 -1.82 -44.68 11.24
CA GLN A 221 -1.87 -43.96 9.96
C GLN A 221 -1.04 -44.62 8.84
N ALA A 222 -0.01 -45.38 9.18
CA ALA A 222 0.76 -46.15 8.21
C ALA A 222 -0.01 -47.42 7.76
N GLU A 223 -0.69 -48.12 8.67
CA GLU A 223 -1.54 -49.27 8.35
C GLU A 223 -2.83 -48.89 7.60
N ALA A 224 -3.42 -47.70 7.85
CA ALA A 224 -4.59 -47.23 7.12
C ALA A 224 -4.30 -46.75 5.68
N SER A 225 -3.03 -46.75 5.26
CA SER A 225 -2.57 -46.32 3.93
C SER A 225 -2.10 -47.46 3.01
N VAL A 226 -2.29 -48.71 3.44
CA VAL A 226 -2.11 -49.95 2.67
C VAL A 226 -3.46 -50.57 2.36
#